data_AF-A0A8J5TLE6-F1
#
_entry.id   AF-A0A8J5TLE6-F1
#
_cell.length_a   1.000
_cell.length_b   1.000
_cell.length_c   1.000
_cell.angle_alpha   90.00
_cell.angle_beta   90.00
_cell.angle_gamma   90.00
#
_symmetry.space_group_name_H-M   'P 1'
#
loop_
_entity.id
_entity.type
_entity.pdbx_description
1 polymer ?
#
loop_
_entity_poly.entity_id
_entity_poly.type
_entity_poly.pdbx_seq_one_letter_code
_entity_poly.pdbx_strand_id
1 'polypeptide(L)'
;QIHNLPRDKWRSVEVVMVDIVNDPVYSGDYHPDEDPSKFVSKKTGRGPLKGSQWWLKSEPVMTCYKLVSCEVRWFGLQTRLERYIQDFERRIITNFHRQVFCWLDEWYGLTMGDIRHLEDYSKIELDQQRSAGKVCGTLG
;
A
#
# COMPACT_ATOMS: atom_id res chain seq x y z
N GLN A 1 8.85 -20.94 1.81
CA GLN A 1 8.65 -19.54 2.24
C GLN A 1 9.58 -18.66 1.43
N ILE A 2 9.13 -17.50 0.92
CA ILE A 2 9.84 -16.77 -0.15
C ILE A 2 11.02 -15.92 0.33
N HIS A 3 11.05 -15.50 1.60
CA HIS A 3 12.17 -14.73 2.17
C HIS A 3 13.26 -15.61 2.81
N ASN A 4 13.22 -16.92 2.60
CA ASN A 4 14.17 -17.91 3.13
C ASN A 4 14.48 -17.77 4.64
N LEU A 5 13.46 -17.47 5.46
CA LEU A 5 13.65 -17.34 6.91
C LEU A 5 13.98 -18.69 7.55
N PRO A 6 14.86 -18.72 8.59
CA PRO A 6 15.02 -19.89 9.44
C PRO A 6 13.68 -20.38 10.00
N ARG A 7 13.51 -21.70 10.12
CA ARG A 7 12.23 -22.31 10.53
C ARG A 7 11.68 -21.75 11.84
N ASP A 8 12.56 -21.51 12.81
CA ASP A 8 12.14 -21.02 14.13
C ASP A 8 11.59 -19.59 14.07
N LYS A 9 12.19 -18.73 13.23
CA LYS A 9 11.67 -17.38 12.99
C LYS A 9 10.37 -17.41 12.20
N TRP A 10 10.25 -18.30 11.21
CA TRP A 10 9.03 -18.40 10.41
C TRP A 10 7.80 -18.79 11.23
N ARG A 11 7.97 -19.63 12.26
CA ARG A 11 6.87 -20.04 13.14
C ARG A 11 6.19 -18.88 13.87
N SER A 12 6.89 -17.78 14.10
CA SER A 12 6.33 -16.58 14.73
C SER A 12 5.85 -15.54 13.72
N VAL A 13 5.91 -15.81 12.41
CA VAL A 13 5.40 -14.90 11.39
C VAL A 13 3.92 -15.13 11.17
N GLU A 14 3.13 -14.09 11.36
CA GLU A 14 1.74 -14.04 10.93
C GLU A 14 1.67 -13.69 9.43
N VAL A 15 0.90 -14.44 8.67
CA VAL A 15 0.66 -14.17 7.24
C VAL A 15 -0.70 -13.50 7.10
N VAL A 16 -0.68 -12.21 6.75
CA VAL A 16 -1.88 -11.41 6.50
C VAL A 16 -2.02 -11.18 5.01
N MET A 17 -3.19 -11.52 4.45
CA MET A 17 -3.55 -11.17 3.08
C MET A 17 -4.21 -9.79 3.09
N VAL A 18 -3.72 -8.88 2.24
CA VAL A 18 -4.33 -7.57 2.03
C VAL A 18 -5.21 -7.63 0.79
N ASP A 19 -6.50 -7.38 0.96
CA ASP A 19 -7.47 -7.32 -0.14
C ASP A 19 -7.86 -5.86 -0.42
N ILE A 20 -7.29 -5.27 -1.48
CA ILE A 20 -7.53 -3.87 -1.85
C ILE A 20 -8.99 -3.54 -2.21
N VAL A 21 -9.83 -4.56 -2.44
CA VAL A 21 -11.27 -4.40 -2.75
C VAL A 21 -12.12 -4.55 -1.50
N ASN A 22 -11.87 -5.59 -0.71
CA ASN A 22 -12.79 -6.04 0.34
C ASN A 22 -12.31 -5.73 1.77
N ASP A 23 -11.03 -5.41 1.99
CA ASP A 23 -10.58 -5.01 3.32
C ASP A 23 -11.22 -3.68 3.74
N PRO A 24 -11.56 -3.53 5.02
CA PRO A 24 -12.14 -2.28 5.52
C PRO A 24 -11.13 -1.13 5.39
N VAL A 25 -11.62 0.01 4.93
CA VAL A 25 -10.86 1.27 4.86
C VAL A 25 -11.45 2.24 5.88
N TYR A 26 -10.59 2.93 6.63
CA TYR A 26 -11.04 3.95 7.57
C TYR A 26 -11.76 5.06 6.82
N SER A 27 -12.83 5.60 7.42
CA SER A 27 -13.64 6.66 6.78
C SER A 27 -12.81 7.89 6.39
N GLY A 28 -11.79 8.24 7.18
CA GLY A 28 -10.87 9.35 6.88
C GLY A 28 -9.87 9.07 5.75
N ASP A 29 -9.67 7.81 5.37
CA ASP A 29 -8.80 7.43 4.25
C ASP A 29 -9.58 7.12 2.96
N TYR A 30 -10.90 6.94 3.07
CA TYR A 30 -11.69 6.53 1.92
C TYR A 30 -11.86 7.68 0.93
N HIS A 31 -11.30 7.51 -0.26
CA HIS A 31 -11.57 8.38 -1.41
C HIS A 31 -12.25 7.56 -2.53
N PRO A 32 -13.36 8.04 -3.12
CA PRO A 32 -14.08 7.29 -4.16
C PRO A 32 -13.23 7.10 -5.43
N ASP A 33 -12.35 8.04 -5.75
CA ASP A 33 -11.43 7.94 -6.90
C ASP A 33 -10.26 6.98 -6.65
N GLU A 34 -10.11 6.50 -5.41
CA GLU A 34 -9.11 5.52 -4.98
C GLU A 34 -9.78 4.20 -4.56
N ASP A 35 -10.95 3.91 -5.13
CA ASP A 35 -11.71 2.69 -4.91
C ASP A 35 -11.59 1.72 -6.09
N PRO A 36 -10.82 0.61 -5.96
CA PRO A 36 -10.65 -0.37 -7.02
C PRO A 36 -11.95 -1.05 -7.47
N SER A 37 -13.00 -1.02 -6.64
CA SER A 37 -14.32 -1.54 -6.98
C SER A 37 -15.14 -0.63 -7.89
N LYS A 38 -14.68 0.61 -8.07
CA LYS A 38 -15.31 1.66 -8.90
C LYS A 38 -14.43 2.07 -10.08
N PHE A 39 -13.12 1.96 -9.95
CA PHE A 39 -12.17 2.36 -10.97
C PHE A 39 -12.15 1.42 -12.18
N VAL A 40 -12.12 2.00 -13.38
CA VAL A 40 -11.88 1.30 -14.66
C VAL A 40 -10.83 2.07 -15.43
N SER A 41 -9.71 1.43 -15.74
CA SER A 41 -8.63 2.03 -16.53
C SER A 41 -9.08 2.22 -17.98
N LYS A 42 -8.94 3.44 -18.50
CA LYS A 42 -9.21 3.78 -19.90
C LYS A 42 -8.07 3.30 -20.81
N LYS A 43 -6.84 3.22 -20.32
CA LYS A 43 -5.68 2.74 -21.12
C LYS A 43 -5.63 1.23 -21.27
N THR A 44 -6.09 0.48 -20.26
CA THR A 44 -5.92 -0.99 -20.21
C THR A 44 -7.24 -1.77 -20.18
N GLY A 45 -8.36 -1.10 -19.88
CA GLY A 45 -9.66 -1.76 -19.66
C GLY A 45 -9.77 -2.53 -18.35
N ARG A 46 -8.74 -2.50 -17.48
CA ARG A 46 -8.75 -3.22 -16.21
C ARG A 46 -9.70 -2.59 -15.19
N GLY A 47 -10.30 -3.44 -14.37
CA GLY A 47 -11.31 -3.03 -13.40
C GLY A 47 -12.72 -2.97 -14.01
N PRO A 48 -13.76 -2.72 -13.20
CA PRO A 48 -13.69 -2.60 -11.74
C PRO A 48 -13.49 -3.98 -11.10
N LEU A 49 -12.69 -4.03 -10.02
CA LEU A 49 -12.44 -5.28 -9.30
C LEU A 49 -13.62 -5.58 -8.37
N LYS A 50 -14.24 -6.76 -8.49
CA LYS A 50 -15.48 -7.08 -7.77
C LYS A 50 -15.50 -8.49 -7.22
N GLY A 51 -16.16 -8.64 -6.07
CA GLY A 51 -16.42 -9.90 -5.40
C GLY A 51 -15.22 -10.43 -4.62
N SER A 52 -15.44 -11.56 -3.96
CA SER A 52 -14.36 -12.31 -3.32
C SER A 52 -13.46 -12.93 -4.39
N GLN A 53 -12.16 -13.03 -4.07
CA GLN A 53 -11.16 -13.66 -4.94
C GLN A 53 -11.10 -13.06 -6.36
N TRP A 54 -11.31 -11.74 -6.48
CA TRP A 54 -11.27 -11.00 -7.75
C TRP A 54 -9.98 -11.25 -8.56
N TRP A 55 -8.88 -11.55 -7.86
CA TRP A 55 -7.58 -11.86 -8.45
C TRP A 55 -7.59 -13.15 -9.29
N LEU A 56 -8.51 -14.09 -9.07
CA LEU A 56 -8.63 -15.31 -9.90
C LEU A 56 -9.23 -15.03 -11.28
N LYS A 57 -9.90 -13.88 -11.45
CA LYS A 57 -10.57 -13.46 -12.69
C LYS A 57 -9.87 -12.29 -13.37
N SER A 58 -8.69 -11.92 -12.87
CA SER A 58 -7.93 -10.76 -13.33
C SER A 58 -6.66 -11.25 -14.03
N GLU A 59 -6.25 -10.56 -15.08
CA GLU A 59 -4.98 -10.81 -15.79
C GLU A 59 -4.45 -9.46 -16.30
N PRO A 60 -3.15 -9.13 -16.13
CA PRO A 60 -2.14 -9.87 -15.37
C PRO A 60 -2.27 -9.69 -13.85
N VAL A 61 -1.82 -10.68 -13.07
CA VAL A 61 -1.79 -10.61 -11.60
C VAL A 61 -0.39 -10.90 -11.08
N MET A 62 -0.04 -10.21 -10.01
CA MET A 62 1.18 -10.41 -9.24
C MET A 62 0.86 -10.44 -7.75
N THR A 63 1.78 -10.96 -6.94
CA THR A 63 1.69 -10.89 -5.48
C THR A 63 2.99 -10.35 -4.92
N CYS A 64 2.90 -9.33 -4.06
CA CYS A 64 4.05 -8.80 -3.34
C CYS A 64 4.04 -9.36 -1.92
N TYR A 65 5.15 -9.98 -1.53
CA TYR A 65 5.32 -10.52 -0.17
C TYR A 65 6.14 -9.53 0.65
N LYS A 66 5.47 -8.61 1.36
CA LYS A 66 6.14 -7.63 2.23
C LYS A 66 6.36 -8.23 3.62
N LEU A 67 7.61 -8.55 3.96
CA LEU A 67 7.99 -9.00 5.29
C LEU A 67 8.24 -7.78 6.18
N VAL A 68 7.35 -7.54 7.14
CA VAL A 68 7.45 -6.41 8.07
C VAL A 68 7.91 -6.92 9.44
N SER A 69 8.97 -6.30 9.98
CA SER A 69 9.50 -6.59 11.30
C SER A 69 9.55 -5.31 12.12
N CYS A 70 9.01 -5.34 13.32
CA CYS A 70 9.00 -4.22 14.26
C CYS A 70 9.53 -4.70 15.61
N GLU A 71 10.45 -3.96 16.19
CA GLU A 71 11.02 -4.22 17.52
C GLU A 71 11.00 -2.93 18.33
N VAL A 72 10.23 -2.91 19.43
CA VAL A 72 10.11 -1.75 20.31
C VAL A 72 10.61 -2.09 21.70
N ARG A 73 11.78 -1.57 22.07
CA ARG A 73 12.36 -1.79 23.40
C ARG A 73 11.88 -0.75 24.41
N TRP A 74 10.60 -0.84 24.77
CA TRP A 74 10.01 0.00 25.81
C TRP A 74 9.32 -0.84 26.88
N PHE A 75 9.89 -0.80 28.10
CA PHE A 75 9.33 -1.49 29.25
C PHE A 75 7.86 -1.11 29.51
N GLY A 76 6.99 -2.12 29.57
CA GLY A 76 5.56 -1.96 29.83
C GLY A 76 4.71 -1.55 28.62
N LEU A 77 5.32 -1.19 27.47
CA LEU A 77 4.59 -0.75 26.27
C LEU A 77 4.94 -1.52 24.99
N GLN A 78 5.98 -2.36 25.00
CA GLN A 78 6.49 -3.10 23.84
C GLN A 78 5.38 -3.73 22.98
N THR A 79 4.61 -4.68 23.52
CA THR A 79 3.61 -5.44 22.75
C THR A 79 2.52 -4.54 22.17
N ARG A 80 2.10 -3.51 22.92
CA ARG A 80 1.04 -2.60 22.49
C ARG A 80 1.53 -1.72 21.33
N LEU A 81 2.75 -1.20 21.43
CA LEU A 81 3.35 -0.37 20.38
C LEU A 81 3.68 -1.17 19.13
N GLU A 82 4.26 -2.37 19.27
CA GLU A 82 4.56 -3.25 18.14
C GLU A 82 3.28 -3.62 17.38
N ARG A 83 2.20 -3.97 18.10
CA ARG A 83 0.90 -4.25 17.47
C ARG A 83 0.35 -3.02 16.74
N TYR A 84 0.36 -1.86 17.39
CA TYR A 84 -0.11 -0.62 16.77
C TYR A 84 0.64 -0.30 15.47
N ILE A 85 1.97 -0.46 15.46
CA ILE A 85 2.78 -0.24 14.25
C ILE A 85 2.41 -1.25 13.15
N GLN A 86 2.23 -2.53 13.49
CA GLN A 86 1.83 -3.55 12.50
C GLN A 86 0.43 -3.25 11.90
N ASP A 87 -0.53 -2.84 12.72
CA ASP A 87 -1.86 -2.45 12.27
C ASP A 87 -1.80 -1.20 11.37
N PHE A 88 -0.95 -0.24 11.72
CA PHE A 88 -0.73 0.98 10.94
C PHE A 88 -0.04 0.70 9.60
N GLU A 89 0.96 -0.18 9.58
CA GLU A 89 1.61 -0.65 8.35
C GLU A 89 0.61 -1.35 7.42
N ARG A 90 -0.28 -2.19 7.98
CA ARG A 90 -1.37 -2.80 7.19
C ARG A 90 -2.25 -1.72 6.56
N ARG A 91 -2.67 -0.71 7.33
CA ARG A 91 -3.47 0.43 6.85
C ARG A 91 -2.78 1.15 5.68
N ILE A 92 -1.49 1.49 5.83
CA ILE A 92 -0.70 2.14 4.78
C ILE A 92 -0.63 1.26 3.53
N ILE A 93 -0.29 -0.02 3.68
CA ILE A 93 -0.15 -0.95 2.56
C ILE A 93 -1.47 -1.10 1.81
N THR A 94 -2.61 -1.21 2.51
CA THR A 94 -3.93 -1.28 1.89
C THR A 94 -4.22 -0.03 1.07
N ASN A 95 -4.10 1.16 1.66
CA ASN A 95 -4.41 2.43 0.99
C ASN A 95 -3.47 2.68 -0.20
N PHE A 96 -2.18 2.42 -0.02
CA PHE A 96 -1.17 2.56 -1.08
C PHE A 96 -1.50 1.69 -2.30
N HIS A 97 -1.82 0.40 -2.13
CA HIS A 97 -2.10 -0.46 -3.28
C HIS A 97 -3.46 -0.18 -3.93
N ARG A 98 -4.42 0.37 -3.17
CA ARG A 98 -5.66 0.92 -3.76
C ARG A 98 -5.35 2.08 -4.70
N GLN A 99 -4.53 3.03 -4.25
CA GLN A 99 -4.07 4.17 -5.06
C GLN A 99 -3.28 3.71 -6.29
N VAL A 100 -2.31 2.81 -6.12
CA VAL A 100 -1.52 2.26 -7.24
C VAL A 100 -2.41 1.68 -8.33
N PHE A 101 -3.46 0.93 -7.95
CA PHE A 101 -4.40 0.40 -8.93
C PHE A 101 -5.26 1.48 -9.58
N CYS A 102 -5.80 2.42 -8.80
CA CYS A 102 -6.69 3.46 -9.32
C CYS A 102 -5.96 4.55 -10.11
N TRP A 103 -4.66 4.69 -9.92
CA TRP A 103 -3.80 5.57 -10.73
C TRP A 103 -3.11 4.84 -11.88
N LEU A 104 -3.58 3.64 -12.23
CA LEU A 104 -3.03 2.85 -13.34
C LEU A 104 -2.89 3.68 -14.62
N ASP A 105 -3.88 4.51 -14.94
CA ASP A 105 -3.82 5.33 -16.16
C ASP A 105 -2.74 6.42 -16.09
N GLU A 106 -2.30 6.84 -14.92
CA GLU A 106 -1.26 7.86 -14.76
C GLU A 106 0.14 7.29 -14.99
N TRP A 107 0.42 6.09 -14.47
CA TRP A 107 1.75 5.49 -14.58
C TRP A 107 1.88 4.46 -15.71
N TYR A 108 0.78 3.94 -16.25
CA TYR A 108 0.84 2.97 -17.35
C TYR A 108 1.39 3.62 -18.62
N GLY A 109 2.49 3.07 -19.11
CA GLY A 109 3.24 3.54 -20.27
C GLY A 109 4.44 4.42 -19.94
N LEU A 110 4.67 4.78 -18.67
CA LEU A 110 5.89 5.49 -18.26
C LEU A 110 7.11 4.59 -18.43
N THR A 111 8.19 5.18 -18.93
CA THR A 111 9.51 4.54 -18.98
C THR A 111 10.24 4.74 -17.66
N MET A 112 11.29 3.94 -17.40
CA MET A 112 12.17 4.18 -16.25
C MET A 112 12.89 5.54 -16.32
N GLY A 113 13.04 6.12 -17.51
CA GLY A 113 13.56 7.49 -17.67
C GLY A 113 12.57 8.51 -17.12
N ASP A 114 11.29 8.38 -17.47
CA ASP A 114 10.22 9.26 -16.98
C ASP A 114 10.08 9.17 -15.45
N ILE A 115 10.17 7.95 -14.89
CA ILE A 115 10.13 7.75 -13.44
C ILE A 115 11.27 8.50 -12.73
N ARG A 116 12.50 8.45 -13.26
CA ARG A 116 13.64 9.19 -12.67
C ARG A 116 13.43 10.70 -12.70
N HIS A 117 12.89 11.23 -13.80
CA HIS A 117 12.56 12.65 -13.88
C HIS A 117 11.45 13.06 -12.89
N LEU A 118 10.45 12.21 -12.70
CA LEU A 118 9.41 12.41 -11.69
C LEU A 118 9.98 12.39 -10.28
N GLU A 119 10.88 11.44 -9.97
CA GLU A 119 11.55 11.37 -8.67
C GLU A 119 12.35 12.65 -8.35
N ASP A 120 13.09 13.18 -9.34
CA ASP A 120 13.84 14.43 -9.20
C ASP A 120 12.93 15.63 -8.93
N TYR A 121 11.82 15.74 -9.68
CA TYR A 121 10.83 16.81 -9.48
C TYR A 121 10.13 16.68 -8.12
N SER A 122 9.65 15.48 -7.77
CA SER A 122 8.98 15.21 -6.50
C SER A 122 9.90 15.51 -5.31
N LYS A 123 11.20 15.24 -5.41
CA LYS A 123 12.16 15.60 -4.36
C LYS A 123 12.17 17.10 -4.07
N ILE A 124 12.22 17.93 -5.11
CA ILE A 124 12.22 19.39 -4.98
C ILE A 124 10.91 19.87 -4.37
N GLU A 125 9.78 19.35 -4.87
CA GLU A 125 8.45 19.72 -4.37
C GLU A 125 8.26 19.33 -2.90
N LEU A 126 8.66 18.10 -2.51
CA LEU A 126 8.56 17.62 -1.14
C LEU A 126 9.42 18.46 -0.18
N ASP A 127 10.61 18.89 -0.60
CA ASP A 127 11.45 19.79 0.20
C ASP A 127 10.77 21.15 0.42
N GLN A 128 10.12 21.70 -0.61
CA GLN A 128 9.35 22.94 -0.49
C GLN A 128 8.15 22.77 0.44
N GLN A 129 7.34 21.72 0.24
CA GLN A 129 6.17 21.44 1.08
C GLN A 129 6.56 21.17 2.53
N ARG A 130 7.67 20.47 2.80
CA ARG A 130 8.17 20.27 4.16
C ARG A 130 8.56 21.59 4.83
N SER A 131 9.10 22.53 4.07
CA SER A 131 9.57 23.82 4.60
C SER A 131 8.46 24.86 4.81
N ALA A 132 7.44 24.87 3.95
CA ALA A 132 6.46 25.96 3.86
C ALA A 132 4.99 25.49 3.75
N GLY A 133 4.75 24.18 3.63
CA GLY A 133 3.43 23.60 3.47
C GLY A 133 2.64 23.50 4.78
N LYS A 134 1.34 23.24 4.66
CA LYS A 134 0.48 22.92 5.79
C LYS A 134 0.55 21.42 6.09
N VAL A 135 0.31 21.05 7.34
CA VAL A 135 0.16 19.63 7.73
C VAL A 135 -1.00 19.02 6.96
N CYS A 136 -0.75 17.87 6.32
CA CYS A 136 -1.71 17.11 5.51
C CYS A 136 -1.44 15.61 5.59
N GLY A 137 -2.34 14.79 5.04
CA GLY A 137 -2.20 13.34 4.97
C GLY A 137 -2.89 12.59 6.12
N THR A 138 -2.49 11.34 6.31
CA THR A 138 -3.13 10.41 7.26
C THR A 138 -2.82 10.78 8.70
N LEU A 139 -3.88 10.95 9.50
CA LEU A 139 -3.76 11.09 10.96
C LEU A 139 -3.68 9.70 11.62
N GLY A 140 -2.74 9.57 12.57
CA GLY A 140 -2.45 8.34 13.32
C GLY A 140 -3.45 7.99 14.41
#